data_AF-A0A929IFJ3-F1
#
_entry.id   AF-A0A929IFJ3-F1
#
_cell.length_a   1.000
_cell.length_b   1.000
_cell.length_c   1.000
_cell.angle_alpha   90.00
_cell.angle_beta   90.00
_cell.angle_gamma   90.00
#
_symmetry.space_group_name_H-M   'P 1'
#
loop_
_entity.id
_entity.type
_entity.pdbx_description
1 polymer ?
#
loop_
_entity_poly.entity_id
_entity_poly.type
_entity_poly.pdbx_seq_one_letter_code
_entity_poly.pdbx_strand_id
1 'polypeptide(L)' 'MYLIVGLGNPGARYCYTRHNIGFRVVDRISQAYGIPMGREKFNAVYGRGLI' A
#
# COMPACT_ATOMS: atom_id res chain seq x y z
N MET A 1 9.55 -11.37 -10.97
CA MET A 1 8.56 -11.05 -9.92
C MET A 1 8.90 -9.67 -9.40
N TYR A 2 7.93 -8.77 -9.37
CA TYR A 2 8.14 -7.40 -8.91
C TYR A 2 7.56 -7.19 -7.52
N LEU A 3 8.18 -6.28 -6.77
CA LEU A 3 7.65 -5.78 -5.50
C LEU A 3 7.43 -4.28 -5.68
N ILE A 4 6.17 -3.85 -5.56
CA ILE A 4 5.80 -2.43 -5.56
C ILE A 4 5.62 -2.02 -4.10
N VAL A 5 6.36 -1.01 -3.66
CA VAL A 5 6.37 -0.55 -2.26
C VAL A 5 5.91 0.89 -2.18
N GLY A 6 4.92 1.14 -1.33
CA GLY A 6 4.48 2.48 -0.97
C GLY A 6 5.10 2.86 0.36
N LEU A 7 5.85 3.97 0.39
CA LEU A 7 6.40 4.52 1.64
C LEU A 7 5.41 5.48 2.30
N GLY A 8 5.44 5.53 3.64
CA GLY A 8 4.56 6.37 4.44
C GLY A 8 4.63 6.02 5.93
N ASN A 9 3.92 6.80 6.74
CA ASN A 9 3.78 6.60 8.17
C ASN A 9 2.40 5.99 8.50
N PRO A 10 2.31 4.94 9.34
CA PRO A 10 1.04 4.35 9.74
C PRO A 10 0.28 5.22 10.75
N GLY A 11 -1.05 5.18 10.68
CA GLY A 11 -1.96 5.84 11.61
C GLY A 11 -2.76 7.01 10.99
N ALA A 12 -3.97 7.23 11.51
CA ALA A 12 -4.96 8.16 10.96
C ALA A 12 -4.45 9.60 10.78
N ARG A 13 -3.57 10.06 11.68
CA ARG A 13 -2.97 11.40 11.64
C ARG A 13 -2.11 11.67 10.40
N TYR A 14 -1.65 10.63 9.71
CA TYR A 14 -0.74 10.76 8.55
C TYR A 14 -1.41 10.53 7.19
N CYS A 15 -2.67 10.09 7.17
CA CYS A 15 -3.38 9.65 5.96
C CYS A 15 -3.33 10.65 4.79
N TYR A 16 -3.34 11.95 5.07
CA TYR A 16 -3.37 13.01 4.06
C TYR A 16 -2.11 13.87 4.02
N THR A 17 -1.00 13.39 4.59
CA THR A 17 0.29 14.07 4.50
C THR A 17 0.96 13.77 3.16
N ARG A 18 1.74 14.72 2.63
CA ARG A 18 2.54 14.51 1.40
C ARG A 18 3.48 13.32 1.52
N HIS A 19 3.96 13.03 2.72
CA HIS A 19 4.85 11.91 3.02
C HIS A 19 4.17 10.53 2.79
N ASN A 20 2.84 10.46 2.86
CA ASN A 20 2.06 9.23 2.66
C ASN A 20 1.55 9.04 1.22
N ILE A 21 2.06 9.82 0.25
CA ILE A 21 1.64 9.65 -1.14
C ILE A 21 1.96 8.24 -1.67
N GLY A 22 3.04 7.61 -1.20
CA GLY A 22 3.39 6.24 -1.57
C GLY A 22 2.32 5.22 -1.15
N PHE A 23 1.77 5.32 0.05
CA PHE A 23 0.64 4.48 0.50
C PHE A 23 -0.58 4.67 -0.42
N ARG A 24 -0.94 5.92 -0.74
CA ARG A 24 -2.09 6.22 -1.60
C ARG A 24 -1.93 5.66 -3.03
N VAL A 25 -0.71 5.67 -3.57
CA VAL A 25 -0.43 5.09 -4.89
C VAL A 25 -0.63 3.57 -4.86
N VAL A 26 -0.11 2.88 -3.85
CA VAL A 26 -0.30 1.42 -3.71
C VAL A 26 -1.77 1.06 -3.50
N ASP A 27 -2.49 1.81 -2.67
CA ASP A 27 -3.94 1.61 -2.48
C ASP A 27 -4.69 1.76 -3.81
N ARG A 28 -4.33 2.76 -4.62
CA ARG A 28 -4.97 3.00 -5.92
C ARG A 28 -4.68 1.89 -6.92
N ILE A 29 -3.47 1.35 -6.92
CA ILE A 29 -3.07 0.19 -7.74
C ILE A 29 -3.85 -1.05 -7.28
N SER A 30 -3.88 -1.33 -5.99
CA SER A 30 -4.65 -2.43 -5.41
C SER A 30 -6.12 -2.38 -5.84
N GLN A 31 -6.75 -1.21 -5.78
CA GLN A 31 -8.13 -0.99 -6.23
C GLN A 31 -8.30 -1.16 -7.74
N ALA A 32 -7.36 -0.67 -8.56
CA ALA A 32 -7.43 -0.79 -10.03
C ALA A 32 -7.41 -2.24 -10.51
N TYR A 33 -6.61 -3.09 -9.84
CA TYR A 33 -6.36 -4.47 -10.24
C TYR A 33 -7.07 -5.51 -9.38
N GLY A 34 -7.93 -5.08 -8.44
CA GLY A 34 -8.65 -5.97 -7.54
C GLY A 34 -7.74 -6.82 -6.65
N ILE A 35 -6.57 -6.29 -6.26
CA ILE A 35 -5.59 -7.02 -5.46
C ILE A 35 -5.93 -6.83 -3.97
N PRO A 36 -6.35 -7.88 -3.24
CA PRO A 36 -6.70 -7.74 -1.84
C PRO A 36 -5.47 -7.43 -0.98
N MET A 37 -5.55 -6.34 -0.21
CA MET A 37 -4.59 -5.96 0.82
C MET A 37 -5.08 -6.44 2.19
N GLY A 38 -4.17 -6.74 3.11
CA GLY A 38 -4.52 -7.13 4.49
C GLY A 38 -3.70 -8.28 5.08
N ARG A 39 -2.74 -8.82 4.31
CA ARG A 39 -1.77 -9.75 4.90
C ARG A 39 -0.69 -8.97 5.60
N GLU A 40 -0.32 -9.38 6.80
CA GLU A 40 0.73 -8.74 7.58
C GLU A 40 1.97 -9.63 7.67
N LYS A 41 3.13 -9.07 7.35
CA LYS A 41 4.44 -9.71 7.57
C LYS A 41 5.53 -8.64 7.58
N PHE A 42 6.57 -8.84 8.39
CA PHE A 42 7.73 -7.93 8.45
C PHE A 42 7.35 -6.46 8.73
N ASN A 43 6.36 -6.23 9.59
CA ASN A 43 5.82 -4.89 9.91
C ASN A 43 5.25 -4.14 8.68
N ALA A 44 4.78 -4.87 7.67
CA ALA A 44 4.14 -4.33 6.49
C ALA A 44 2.81 -5.03 6.20
N VAL A 45 1.86 -4.28 5.66
CA VAL A 45 0.64 -4.81 5.05
C VAL A 45 0.89 -5.00 3.56
N TYR A 46 0.60 -6.18 3.03
CA TYR A 46 0.82 -6.50 1.63
C TYR A 46 -0.33 -7.31 1.02
N GLY A 47 -0.35 -7.32 -0.32
CA GLY A 47 -1.21 -8.12 -1.17
C GLY A 47 -0.36 -8.79 -2.26
N ARG A 48 -0.92 -9.79 -2.94
CA ARG A 48 -0.29 -10.43 -4.10
C ARG A 48 -1.34 -10.62 -5.18
N GLY A 49 -1.02 -10.18 -6.40
CA GLY A 49 -1.91 -10.27 -7.55
C GLY A 49 -1.17 -10.03 -8.86
N LEU A 50 -1.94 -9.86 -9.92
CA LEU A 50 -1.46 -9.53 -11.26
C LEU A 50 -1.86 -8.09 -11.58
N ILE A 51 -0.94 -7.38 -12.24
CA ILE A 51 -1.06 -6.00 -12.73
C ILE A 51 -0.87 -6.06 -14.24
#